data_AF-A0A094YRW5-F1
#
_entry.id   AF-A0A094YRW5-F1
#
_cell.length_a   1.000
_cell.length_b   1.000
_cell.length_c   1.000
_cell.angle_alpha   90.00
_cell.angle_beta   90.00
_cell.angle_gamma   90.00
#
_symmetry.space_group_name_H-M   'P 1'
#
loop_
_entity.id
_entity.type
_entity.pdbx_description
1 polymer ?
#
loop_
_entity_poly.entity_id
_entity_poly.type
_entity_poly.pdbx_seq_one_letter_code
_entity_poly.pdbx_strand_id
1 'polypeptide(L)' 'MKRPVQRRELAVEAVAHHGVSIALACRIFGISETCFRYRPRLAAENDRIAALLVGLTQAHRRWGLQRDGAA' A
#
# COMPACT_ATOMS: atom_id res chain seq x y z
N MET A 1 -4.55 7.88 13.10
CA MET A 1 -5.13 7.62 11.75
C MET A 1 -4.71 6.21 11.32
N LYS A 2 -5.62 5.24 11.13
CA LYS A 2 -5.21 3.89 10.67
C LYS A 2 -4.68 3.97 9.24
N ARG A 3 -3.61 3.22 8.92
CA ARG A 3 -2.97 3.28 7.61
C ARG A 3 -3.96 2.79 6.55
N PRO A 4 -4.07 3.43 5.37
CA PRO A 4 -5.01 3.03 4.30
C PRO A 4 -4.92 1.54 3.93
N VAL A 5 -3.73 0.96 4.00
CA VAL A 5 -3.48 -0.48 3.76
C VAL A 5 -4.24 -1.38 4.73
N GLN A 6 -4.25 -1.04 6.03
CA GLN A 6 -4.92 -1.83 7.06
C GLN A 6 -6.45 -1.85 6.87
N ARG A 7 -7.03 -0.72 6.43
CA ARG A 7 -8.48 -0.65 6.15
C ARG A 7 -8.86 -1.50 4.93
N ARG A 8 -7.99 -1.54 3.91
CA ARG A 8 -8.18 -2.39 2.74
C ARG A 8 -8.14 -3.87 3.12
N GLU A 9 -7.19 -4.27 3.96
CA GLU A 9 -7.08 -5.66 4.44
C GLU A 9 -8.35 -6.10 5.17
N LEU A 10 -8.84 -5.30 6.10
CA LEU A 10 -10.09 -5.59 6.81
C LEU A 10 -11.31 -5.67 5.86
N ALA A 11 -11.35 -4.83 4.83
CA ALA A 11 -12.41 -4.89 3.82
C ALA A 11 -12.35 -6.18 3.00
N VAL A 12 -11.13 -6.63 2.61
CA VAL A 12 -10.94 -7.90 1.90
C VAL A 12 -11.33 -9.08 2.78
N GLU A 13 -10.94 -9.06 4.06
CA GLU A 13 -11.29 -10.08 5.04
C GLU A 13 -12.81 -10.16 5.23
N ALA A 14 -13.50 -9.01 5.36
CA ALA A 14 -14.94 -9.00 5.52
C ALA A 14 -15.68 -9.60 4.31
N VAL A 15 -15.25 -9.29 3.09
CA VAL A 15 -15.83 -9.89 1.87
C VAL A 15 -15.59 -11.41 1.85
N ALA A 16 -14.38 -11.86 2.23
CA ALA A 16 -14.00 -13.27 2.19
C ALA A 16 -14.67 -14.12 3.30
N HIS A 17 -14.74 -13.61 4.53
CA HIS A 17 -15.22 -14.36 5.69
C HIS A 17 -16.72 -14.16 5.97
N HIS A 18 -17.28 -13.01 5.63
CA HIS A 18 -18.68 -12.68 5.91
C HIS A 18 -19.56 -12.61 4.65
N GLY A 19 -18.98 -12.77 3.45
CA GLY A 19 -19.74 -12.76 2.19
C GLY A 19 -20.43 -11.42 1.88
N VAL A 20 -20.01 -10.33 2.53
CA VAL A 20 -20.59 -9.01 2.30
C VAL A 20 -20.19 -8.48 0.92
N SER A 21 -21.04 -7.63 0.34
CA SER A 21 -20.69 -6.99 -0.93
C SER A 21 -19.51 -6.03 -0.78
N ILE A 22 -18.73 -5.86 -1.85
CA ILE A 22 -17.60 -4.92 -1.88
C ILE A 22 -18.05 -3.51 -1.49
N ALA A 23 -19.20 -3.06 -2.00
CA ALA A 23 -19.77 -1.75 -1.67
C ALA A 23 -20.10 -1.60 -0.18
N LEU A 24 -20.59 -2.66 0.47
CA LEU A 24 -20.84 -2.66 1.92
C LEU A 24 -19.53 -2.63 2.71
N ALA A 25 -18.56 -3.48 2.37
CA ALA A 25 -17.24 -3.48 3.02
C ALA A 25 -16.54 -2.12 2.89
N CYS A 26 -16.55 -1.53 1.70
CA CYS A 26 -15.94 -0.22 1.45
C CYS A 26 -16.56 0.89 2.32
N ARG A 27 -17.88 0.89 2.51
CA ARG A 27 -18.57 1.84 3.40
C ARG A 27 -18.22 1.62 4.88
N ILE A 28 -18.16 0.37 5.33
CA ILE A 28 -17.82 0.03 6.72
C ILE A 28 -16.40 0.49 7.07
N PHE A 29 -15.44 0.26 6.17
CA PHE A 29 -14.03 0.55 6.42
C PHE A 29 -13.58 1.93 5.93
N GLY A 30 -14.48 2.71 5.31
CA GLY A 30 -14.20 4.07 4.83
C GLY A 30 -13.12 4.10 3.75
N ILE A 31 -13.19 3.19 2.78
CA ILE A 31 -12.31 3.14 1.61
C ILE A 31 -13.12 3.24 0.32
N SER A 32 -12.51 3.71 -0.76
CA SER A 32 -13.12 3.66 -2.09
C SER A 32 -13.05 2.25 -2.67
N GLU A 33 -13.98 1.90 -3.56
CA GLU A 33 -13.89 0.62 -4.26
C GLU A 33 -12.65 0.51 -5.16
N THR A 34 -12.12 1.65 -5.63
CA THR A 34 -10.84 1.69 -6.36
C THR A 34 -9.68 1.26 -5.48
N CYS A 35 -9.65 1.67 -4.21
CA CYS A 35 -8.67 1.20 -3.23
C CYS A 35 -8.81 -0.31 -2.96
N PHE A 36 -10.05 -0.80 -2.86
CA PHE A 36 -10.32 -2.23 -2.69
C PHE A 36 -9.82 -3.07 -3.88
N ARG A 37 -10.11 -2.64 -5.11
CA ARG A 37 -9.74 -3.35 -6.34
C ARG A 37 -8.26 -3.22 -6.69
N TYR A 38 -7.55 -2.26 -6.10
CA TYR A 38 -6.13 -2.05 -6.39
C TYR A 38 -5.30 -3.29 -6.03
N ARG A 39 -4.72 -3.91 -7.05
CA ARG A 39 -3.72 -4.96 -6.93
C ARG A 39 -2.38 -4.41 -7.43
N PRO A 40 -1.31 -4.42 -6.61
CA PRO A 40 0.00 -4.04 -7.09
C PRO A 40 0.42 -5.02 -8.18
N ARG A 41 0.58 -4.51 -9.40
CA ARG A 41 1.15 -5.28 -10.50
C ARG A 41 2.67 -5.23 -10.31
N LEU A 42 3.32 -6.39 -10.32
CA LEU A 42 4.79 -6.52 -10.33
C LEU A 42 5.46 -6.17 -8.99
N ALA A 43 4.99 -6.72 -7.87
CA ALA A 43 5.59 -6.50 -6.54
C ALA A 43 7.11 -6.71 -6.53
N ALA A 44 7.62 -7.81 -7.11
CA ALA A 44 9.06 -8.09 -7.15
C ALA A 44 9.87 -7.08 -8.00
N GLU A 45 9.29 -6.56 -9.09
CA GLU A 45 9.94 -5.52 -9.88
C GLU A 45 9.94 -4.19 -9.13
N ASN A 46 8.83 -3.86 -8.48
CA ASN A 46 8.73 -2.68 -7.62
C ASN A 46 9.74 -2.77 -6.46
N ASP A 47 9.97 -3.95 -5.88
CA ASP A 47 10.98 -4.17 -4.86
C ASP A 47 12.40 -3.95 -5.41
N ARG A 48 12.68 -4.44 -6.63
CA ARG A 48 13.96 -4.18 -7.31
C ARG A 48 14.15 -2.69 -7.60
N ILE A 49 13.12 -2.01 -8.11
CA ILE A 49 13.15 -0.57 -8.38
C ILE A 49 13.36 0.19 -7.06
N ALA A 50 12.67 -0.19 -5.99
CA ALA A 50 12.85 0.43 -4.67
C ALA A 50 14.29 0.27 -4.16
N ALA A 51 14.88 -0.91 -4.27
CA ALA A 51 16.28 -1.14 -3.91
C ALA A 51 17.25 -0.27 -4.73
N LEU A 52 17.02 -0.15 -6.03
CA LEU A 52 17.81 0.73 -6.91
C LEU A 52 17.68 2.21 -6.52
N LEU A 53 16.47 2.68 -6.23
CA LEU A 53 16.22 4.06 -5.80
C LEU A 53 16.90 4.35 -4.45
N VAL A 54 16.87 3.40 -3.51
CA VAL A 54 17.60 3.52 -2.24
C VAL A 54 19.10 3.60 -2.48
N GLY A 55 19.66 2.76 -3.37
CA GLY A 55 21.07 2.84 -3.73
C GLY A 55 21.46 4.19 -4.35
N LEU A 56 20.63 4.71 -5.26
CA LEU A 56 20.85 6.02 -5.90
C LEU A 56 20.80 7.17 -4.89
N THR A 57 19.85 7.15 -3.96
CA THR A 57 19.75 8.20 -2.93
C THR A 57 20.90 8.14 -1.93
N GLN A 58 21.44 6.95 -1.65
CA GLN A 58 22.66 6.80 -0.86
C GLN A 58 23.90 7.34 -1.59
N ALA A 59 24.02 7.10 -2.90
CA ALA A 59 25.13 7.58 -3.72
C ALA A 59 25.08 9.11 -3.93
N HIS A 60 23.88 9.68 -4.06
CA HIS A 60 23.67 11.09 -4.40
C HIS A 60 23.00 11.89 -3.27
N ARG A 61 23.68 12.02 -2.13
CA ARG A 61 23.19 12.76 -0.93
C ARG A 61 22.83 14.24 -1.17
N ARG A 62 23.27 14.85 -2.26
CA ARG A 62 22.94 16.24 -2.63
C ARG A 62 21.55 16.40 -3.24
N TRP A 63 20.86 15.31 -3.59
CA TRP A 63 19.53 15.38 -4.23
C TRP A 63 18.39 15.73 -3.25
N GLY A 64 18.66 15.84 -1.95
CA GLY A 64 17.69 16.34 -0.96
C GLY A 64 16.58 15.35 -0.56
N LEU A 65 16.63 14.10 -1.03
CA LEU A 65 15.76 13.02 -0.57
C LEU A 65 16.17 12.63 0.86
N GLN A 66 15.39 13.08 1.86
CA GLN A 66 15.64 12.76 3.26
C GLN A 66 15.52 11.26 3.50
N ARG A 67 16.38 10.71 4.36
CA ARG A 67 16.22 9.32 4.85
C ARG A 67 15.05 9.32 5.82
N ASP A 68 13.87 8.87 5.37
CA ASP A 68 12.83 8.49 6.32
C ASP A 68 13.32 7.24 7.06
N GLY A 69 13.47 7.38 8.38
CA GLY A 69 14.19 6.48 9.27
C GLY A 69 13.79 5.01 9.14
N ALA A 70 14.76 4.20 8.74
CA ALA A 70 14.87 2.82 9.18
C ALA A 70 15.74 2.82 10.45
N ALA A 71 15.07 2.81 11.59
CA ALA A 71 15.55 2.26 12.86
C ALA A 71 14.45 1.33 13.37
#